data_AF-A0A1K2D201-F1
#
_entry.id   AF-A0A1K2D201-F1
#
_cell.length_a   1.000
_cell.length_b   1.000
_cell.length_c   1.000
_cell.angle_alpha   90.00
_cell.angle_beta   90.00
_cell.angle_gamma   90.00
#
_symmetry.space_group_name_H-M   'P 1'
#
loop_
_entity.id
_entity.type
_entity.pdbx_description
1 polymer ?
#
loop_
_entity_poly.entity_id
_entity_poly.type
_entity_poly.pdbx_seq_one_letter_code
_entity_poly.pdbx_strand_id
1 'polypeptide(L)'
;MRTMAAALAAAAAFTLAGPAGTASAIDHVTCNPDEDFLKIWSHDGSGRDSVDCYANRGKIDFGGWWVDQISTGNNDVKYYDANGDVVKIARWSNIKYSNVPKVDAIEIL
;
A
#
# COMPACT_ATOMS: atom_id res chain seq x y z
N MET A 1 12.98 -31.83 -58.08
CA MET A 1 11.98 -30.89 -57.51
C MET A 1 11.73 -31.32 -56.07
N ARG A 2 12.09 -30.48 -55.10
CA ARG A 2 11.87 -30.69 -53.66
C ARG A 2 10.41 -30.40 -53.33
N THR A 3 9.81 -31.15 -52.39
CA THR A 3 8.96 -30.64 -51.29
C THR A 3 8.25 -31.81 -50.59
N MET A 4 8.09 -31.88 -49.28
CA MET A 4 8.75 -31.30 -48.11
C MET A 4 8.17 -32.05 -46.88
N ALA A 5 8.94 -32.05 -45.80
CA ALA A 5 8.78 -32.84 -44.58
C ALA A 5 7.42 -32.73 -43.84
N ALA A 6 7.18 -33.78 -43.06
CA ALA A 6 6.15 -33.90 -42.03
C ALA A 6 6.29 -32.88 -40.89
N ALA A 7 5.21 -32.61 -40.15
CA ALA A 7 5.30 -32.17 -38.75
C ALA A 7 4.04 -32.52 -37.94
N LEU A 8 4.27 -33.22 -36.84
CA LEU A 8 3.37 -33.49 -35.72
C LEU A 8 3.27 -32.23 -34.84
N ALA A 9 2.06 -31.73 -34.57
CA ALA A 9 1.87 -30.62 -33.64
C ALA A 9 1.30 -31.14 -32.31
N ALA A 10 2.11 -31.12 -31.25
CA ALA A 10 1.67 -31.29 -29.87
C ALA A 10 1.21 -29.93 -29.32
N ALA A 11 -0.07 -29.80 -28.99
CA ALA A 11 -0.61 -28.60 -28.34
C ALA A 11 -0.42 -28.70 -26.82
N ALA A 12 0.60 -28.01 -26.29
CA ALA A 12 0.73 -27.81 -24.85
C ALA A 12 -0.24 -26.70 -24.41
N ALA A 13 -1.24 -27.05 -23.62
CA ALA A 13 -2.12 -26.08 -22.98
C ALA A 13 -1.35 -25.38 -21.85
N PHE A 14 -0.96 -24.12 -22.06
CA PHE A 14 -0.51 -23.25 -20.98
C PHE A 14 -1.73 -22.85 -20.14
N THR A 15 -1.89 -23.48 -18.98
CA THR A 15 -2.79 -22.98 -17.94
C THR A 15 -2.25 -21.64 -17.42
N LEU A 16 -3.07 -20.59 -17.54
CA LEU A 16 -2.75 -19.22 -17.15
C LEU A 16 -2.21 -19.14 -15.71
N ALA A 17 -0.90 -18.93 -15.57
CA ALA A 17 -0.36 -18.20 -14.44
C ALA A 17 -0.40 -16.70 -14.82
N GLY A 18 -1.56 -16.07 -14.62
CA GLY A 18 -1.63 -14.61 -14.65
C GLY A 18 -0.71 -14.06 -13.55
N PRO A 19 -0.05 -12.91 -13.76
CA PRO A 19 0.84 -12.34 -12.74
C PRO A 19 0.05 -12.13 -11.45
N ALA A 20 0.52 -12.75 -10.36
CA ALA A 20 0.08 -12.40 -9.01
C ALA A 20 0.30 -10.89 -8.85
N GLY A 21 -0.76 -10.17 -8.44
CA GLY A 21 -0.89 -8.73 -8.56
C GLY A 21 0.37 -7.95 -8.17
N THR A 22 0.84 -7.10 -9.08
CA THR A 22 1.83 -6.08 -8.77
C THR A 22 1.20 -5.11 -7.77
N ALA A 23 1.62 -5.12 -6.52
CA ALA A 23 1.25 -4.06 -5.59
C ALA A 23 1.85 -2.74 -6.10
N SER A 24 1.01 -1.82 -6.56
CA SER A 24 1.45 -0.45 -6.86
C SER A 24 1.80 0.27 -5.56
N ALA A 25 2.81 1.14 -5.58
CA ALA A 25 3.04 2.05 -4.46
C ALA A 25 1.91 3.09 -4.39
N ILE A 26 1.51 3.50 -3.19
CA ILE A 26 0.64 4.69 -3.03
C ILE A 26 1.43 5.94 -3.41
N ASP A 27 0.75 6.96 -3.93
CA ASP A 27 1.38 8.20 -4.33
C ASP A 27 1.60 9.10 -3.13
N HIS A 28 2.84 9.52 -2.89
CA HIS A 28 3.14 10.58 -1.94
C HIS A 28 2.81 11.93 -2.59
N VAL A 29 1.84 12.65 -2.01
CA VAL A 29 1.35 13.94 -2.50
C VAL A 29 1.57 15.04 -1.46
N THR A 30 1.59 16.29 -1.92
CA THR A 30 1.57 17.44 -1.01
C THR A 30 0.27 17.42 -0.19
N CYS A 31 0.40 17.62 1.12
CA CYS A 31 -0.75 17.72 2.01
C CYS A 31 -1.59 18.98 1.75
N ASN A 32 -2.62 18.85 0.92
CA ASN A 32 -3.64 19.88 0.74
C ASN A 32 -4.77 19.66 1.77
N PRO A 33 -5.08 20.64 2.66
CA PRO A 33 -6.15 20.50 3.65
C PRO A 33 -7.56 20.42 3.05
N ASP A 34 -7.75 20.87 1.82
CA ASP A 34 -9.05 20.86 1.13
C ASP A 34 -9.31 19.56 0.35
N GLU A 35 -8.34 18.63 0.35
CA GLU A 35 -8.41 17.35 -0.36
C GLU A 35 -8.58 16.19 0.63
N ASP A 36 -9.33 15.18 0.23
CA ASP A 36 -9.65 14.01 1.06
C ASP A 36 -8.56 12.93 1.00
N PHE A 37 -7.30 13.33 1.07
CA PHE A 37 -6.15 12.42 1.08
C PHE A 37 -5.99 11.70 2.42
N LEU A 38 -5.29 10.56 2.39
CA LEU A 38 -4.77 9.94 3.60
C LEU A 38 -3.67 10.84 4.15
N LYS A 39 -3.77 11.27 5.40
CA LYS A 39 -2.78 12.07 6.11
C LYS A 39 -2.31 11.35 7.35
N ILE A 40 -1.00 11.22 7.51
CA ILE A 40 -0.36 10.49 8.60
C ILE A 40 0.60 11.43 9.32
N TRP A 41 0.44 11.53 10.64
CA TRP A 41 1.42 12.17 11.51
C TRP A 41 2.24 11.06 12.16
N SER A 42 3.55 11.18 12.10
CA SER A 42 4.45 10.16 12.61
C SER A 42 5.75 10.75 13.11
N HIS A 43 6.50 9.96 13.88
CA HIS A 43 7.85 10.30 14.28
C HIS A 43 8.79 9.10 14.20
N ASP A 44 10.08 9.39 14.09
CA ASP A 44 11.14 8.38 14.13
C ASP A 44 11.72 8.20 15.55
N GLY A 45 12.60 7.21 15.69
CA GLY A 45 13.22 6.88 16.99
C GLY A 45 14.23 7.91 17.48
N SER A 46 14.55 8.91 16.65
CA SER A 46 15.38 10.06 17.02
C SER A 46 14.54 11.26 17.47
N GLY A 47 13.20 11.15 17.44
CA GLY A 47 12.26 12.21 17.78
C GLY A 47 12.03 13.22 16.67
N ARG A 48 12.28 12.87 15.40
CA ARG A 48 11.92 13.71 14.25
C ARG A 48 10.48 13.43 13.86
N ASP A 49 9.67 14.48 13.80
CA ASP A 49 8.29 14.41 13.34
C ASP A 49 8.18 14.54 11.81
N SER A 50 7.20 13.88 11.22
CA SER A 50 6.80 13.97 9.81
C SER A 50 5.28 14.01 9.68
N VAL A 51 4.82 14.70 8.64
CA VAL A 51 3.41 14.72 8.23
C VAL A 51 3.35 14.45 6.74
N ASP A 52 2.92 13.24 6.40
CA ASP A 52 2.91 12.75 5.02
C ASP A 52 1.47 12.57 4.54
N CYS A 53 1.24 12.87 3.26
CA CYS A 53 -0.05 12.67 2.62
C CYS A 53 0.04 11.73 1.43
N TYR A 54 -0.95 10.84 1.31
CA TYR A 54 -0.97 9.81 0.29
C TYR A 54 -2.31 9.77 -0.44
N ALA A 55 -2.22 9.42 -1.72
CA ALA A 55 -3.36 9.23 -2.61
C ALA A 55 -3.20 7.94 -3.42
N ASN A 56 -4.30 7.55 -4.07
CA ASN A 56 -4.42 6.40 -4.94
C ASN A 56 -4.21 5.05 -4.24
N ARG A 57 -4.75 3.99 -4.87
CA ARG A 57 -4.67 2.63 -4.33
C ARG A 57 -3.25 2.09 -4.44
N GLY A 58 -2.82 1.37 -3.43
CA GLY A 58 -1.48 0.78 -3.42
C GLY A 58 -1.01 0.47 -2.01
N LYS A 59 0.24 0.04 -1.89
CA LYS A 59 0.93 -0.23 -0.63
C LYS A 59 2.33 0.36 -0.64
N ILE A 60 2.74 1.00 0.45
CA ILE A 60 4.11 1.49 0.65
C ILE A 60 4.70 0.94 1.94
N ASP A 61 6.01 0.75 1.95
CA ASP A 61 6.80 0.57 3.16
C ASP A 61 6.89 1.91 3.91
N PHE A 62 6.52 1.92 5.18
CA PHE A 62 6.49 3.11 6.03
C PHE A 62 7.73 3.21 6.93
N GLY A 63 8.71 2.30 6.78
CA GLY A 63 10.03 2.37 7.41
C GLY A 63 10.04 2.13 8.91
N GLY A 64 8.95 1.61 9.50
CA GLY A 64 8.86 1.36 10.93
C GLY A 64 8.77 2.64 11.76
N TRP A 65 8.12 3.69 11.25
CA TRP A 65 7.88 4.92 12.02
C TRP A 65 6.74 4.73 13.03
N TRP A 66 6.76 5.51 14.10
CA TRP A 66 5.67 5.54 15.08
C TRP A 66 4.59 6.49 14.59
N VAL A 67 3.36 6.01 14.51
CA VAL A 67 2.23 6.81 13.98
C VAL A 67 1.43 7.42 15.12
N ASP A 68 1.42 8.75 15.19
CA ASP A 68 0.71 9.52 16.20
C ASP A 68 -0.78 9.70 15.86
N GLN A 69 -1.06 9.92 14.58
CA GLN A 69 -2.41 10.17 14.08
C GLN A 69 -2.56 9.71 12.64
N ILE A 70 -3.75 9.20 12.30
CA ILE A 70 -4.17 8.91 10.93
C ILE A 70 -5.50 9.60 10.66
N SER A 71 -5.54 10.43 9.63
CA SER A 71 -6.78 10.95 9.03
C SER A 71 -6.93 10.31 7.66
N THR A 72 -7.94 9.47 7.47
CA THR A 72 -8.03 8.65 6.25
C THR A 72 -8.55 9.39 5.03
N GLY A 73 -9.18 10.56 5.21
CA GLY A 73 -9.92 11.23 4.13
C GLY A 73 -10.93 10.25 3.51
N ASN A 74 -11.05 10.23 2.18
CA ASN A 74 -11.96 9.35 1.45
C ASN A 74 -11.35 7.96 1.11
N ASN A 75 -10.42 7.47 1.93
CA ASN A 75 -9.70 6.22 1.66
C ASN A 75 -10.03 5.16 2.73
N ASP A 76 -10.32 3.93 2.30
CA ASP A 76 -10.24 2.78 3.22
C ASP A 76 -8.76 2.37 3.32
N VAL A 77 -8.26 2.21 4.53
CA VAL A 77 -6.81 2.04 4.77
C VAL A 77 -6.56 0.78 5.57
N LYS A 78 -5.46 0.09 5.26
CA LYS A 78 -4.82 -0.83 6.20
C LYS A 78 -3.46 -0.32 6.58
N TYR A 79 -3.08 -0.52 7.84
CA TYR A 79 -1.68 -0.46 8.23
C TYR A 79 -1.22 -1.80 8.78
N TYR A 80 0.07 -2.07 8.60
CA TYR A 80 0.76 -3.25 9.07
C TYR A 80 1.66 -2.83 10.22
N ASP A 81 1.32 -3.26 11.44
CA ASP A 81 2.08 -2.95 12.63
C ASP A 81 3.30 -3.87 12.74
N ALA A 82 4.40 -3.35 13.26
CA ALA A 82 5.66 -4.07 13.46
C ALA A 82 5.53 -5.26 14.42
N ASN A 83 4.48 -5.30 15.24
CA ASN A 83 4.13 -6.44 16.10
C ASN A 83 3.39 -7.56 15.35
N GLY A 84 3.09 -7.38 14.05
CA GLY A 84 2.45 -8.38 13.19
C GLY A 84 0.94 -8.20 13.00
N ASP A 85 0.35 -7.18 13.62
CA ASP A 85 -1.08 -6.87 13.47
C ASP A 85 -1.38 -6.16 12.15
N VAL A 86 -2.57 -6.42 11.60
CA VAL A 86 -3.10 -5.70 10.45
C VAL A 86 -4.38 -4.99 10.87
N VAL A 87 -4.34 -3.68 10.89
CA VAL A 87 -5.46 -2.85 11.32
C VAL A 87 -6.10 -2.19 10.13
N LYS A 88 -7.42 -2.29 10.03
CA LYS A 88 -8.21 -1.64 8.99
C LYS A 88 -8.89 -0.42 9.58
N ILE A 89 -8.80 0.70 8.87
CA ILE A 89 -9.44 1.95 9.23
C ILE A 89 -10.36 2.32 8.06
N ALA A 90 -11.64 2.52 8.36
CA ALA A 90 -12.60 2.96 7.35
C ALA A 90 -12.31 4.41 6.93
N ARG A 91 -12.69 4.75 5.70
CA ARG A 91 -12.73 6.15 5.24
C ARG A 91 -13.47 7.07 6.23
N TRP A 92 -13.17 8.36 6.14
CA TRP A 92 -13.70 9.42 6.99
C TRP A 92 -13.39 9.27 8.49
N SER A 93 -12.32 8.57 8.81
CA SER A 93 -11.86 8.37 10.19
C SER A 93 -10.70 9.30 10.51
N ASN A 94 -10.66 9.77 11.75
CA ASN A 94 -9.53 10.48 12.32
C ASN A 94 -9.17 9.87 13.67
N ILE A 95 -8.08 9.10 13.69
CA ILE A 95 -7.63 8.32 14.85
C ILE A 95 -6.35 8.95 15.38
N LYS A 96 -6.36 9.32 16.66
CA LYS A 96 -5.17 9.72 17.41
C LYS A 96 -4.81 8.58 18.38
N TYR A 97 -3.57 8.12 18.33
CA TYR A 97 -3.13 7.01 19.16
C TYR A 97 -2.59 7.51 20.50
N SER A 98 -3.11 6.98 21.61
CA SER A 98 -2.51 7.20 22.93
C SER A 98 -1.30 6.30 23.18
N ASN A 99 -1.29 5.12 22.56
CA ASN A 99 -0.14 4.23 22.48
C ASN A 99 0.20 4.07 21.00
N VAL A 100 1.29 4.72 20.56
CA VAL A 100 1.61 4.89 19.14
C VAL A 100 2.06 3.57 18.51
N PRO A 101 1.34 3.05 17.49
CA PRO A 101 1.77 1.86 16.78
C PRO A 101 3.03 2.15 15.97
N LYS A 102 3.92 1.16 15.88
CA LYS A 102 5.07 1.22 14.97
C LYS A 102 4.64 0.58 13.67
N VAL A 103 4.61 1.33 12.58
CA VAL A 103 4.00 0.90 11.32
C VAL A 103 5.07 0.57 10.30
N ASP A 104 5.03 -0.66 9.79
CA ASP A 104 5.94 -1.15 8.75
C ASP A 104 5.41 -0.82 7.35
N ALA A 105 4.09 -0.81 7.14
CA ALA A 105 3.51 -0.50 5.84
C ALA A 105 2.11 0.09 5.93
N ILE A 106 1.75 0.89 4.92
CA ILE A 106 0.44 1.49 4.72
C ILE A 106 -0.13 1.03 3.37
N GLU A 107 -1.42 0.69 3.32
CA GLU A 107 -2.13 0.30 2.09
C GLU A 107 -3.45 1.07 1.97
N ILE A 108 -3.73 1.65 0.80
CA ILE A 108 -5.01 2.24 0.41
C ILE A 108 -5.79 1.25 -0.46
N LEU A 109 -7.05 0.97 -0.08
CA LEU A 109 -7.89 -0.13 -0.56
C LEU A 109 -8.92 0.19 -1.63
#